data_AF-R0KTW5-F1
#
_entry.id   AF-R0KTW5-F1
#
_cell.length_a   1.000
_cell.length_b   1.000
_cell.length_c   1.000
_cell.angle_alpha   90.00
_cell.angle_beta   90.00
_cell.angle_gamma   90.00
#
_symmetry.space_group_name_H-M   'P 1'
#
loop_
_entity.id
_entity.type
_entity.pdbx_description
1 polymer ?
#
loop_
_entity_poly.entity_id
_entity_poly.type
_entity_poly.pdbx_seq_one_letter_code
_entity_poly.pdbx_strand_id
1 'polypeptide(L)'
;MEVMKVPSIKKKNDTMFNKRKIYEKIMSLVNKKENNESFVKLEDIWRETQGLYTRHEVEDVISSFCSTGTWVRTENDEIKIFE
;
A
#
# COMPACT_ATOMS: atom_id res chain seq x y z
N MET A 1 20.72 9.46 41.57
CA MET A 1 19.49 9.78 40.80
C MET A 1 19.44 8.79 39.65
N GLU A 2 18.69 7.70 39.82
CA GLU A 2 18.58 6.66 38.79
C GLU A 2 17.58 7.12 37.72
N VAL A 3 18.11 7.54 36.57
CA VAL A 3 17.31 7.89 35.40
C VAL A 3 16.76 6.62 34.77
N MET A 4 15.50 6.31 35.06
CA MET A 4 14.76 5.23 34.40
C MET A 4 14.79 5.44 32.88
N LYS A 5 15.46 4.54 32.15
CA LYS A 5 15.41 4.45 30.68
C LYS A 5 13.98 4.12 30.27
N VAL A 6 13.25 5.10 29.74
CA VAL A 6 11.96 4.88 29.09
C VAL A 6 12.17 3.97 27.89
N PRO A 7 11.54 2.78 27.82
CA PRO A 7 11.65 1.91 26.66
C PRO A 7 11.05 2.63 25.47
N SER A 8 11.87 2.89 24.46
CA SER A 8 11.47 3.60 23.26
C SER A 8 10.45 2.75 22.49
N ILE A 9 9.17 3.07 22.65
CA ILE A 9 8.07 2.56 21.80
C ILE A 9 8.24 3.21 20.42
N LYS A 10 9.26 2.79 19.66
CA LYS A 10 9.56 3.31 18.31
C LYS A 10 9.01 2.42 17.20
N LYS A 11 8.40 1.28 17.50
CA LYS A 11 8.06 0.28 16.46
C LYS A 11 6.71 0.46 15.77
N LYS A 12 5.76 1.22 16.32
CA LYS A 12 4.41 1.35 15.70
C LYS A 12 4.31 2.44 14.63
N ASN A 13 5.11 3.51 14.73
CA ASN A 13 5.00 4.65 13.81
C ASN A 13 5.62 4.37 12.43
N ASP A 14 6.70 3.58 12.36
CA ASP A 14 7.32 3.21 11.09
C ASP A 14 6.36 2.43 10.18
N THR A 15 5.60 1.49 10.74
CA THR A 15 4.67 0.65 9.97
C THR A 15 3.55 1.48 9.33
N MET A 16 2.97 2.43 10.07
CA MET A 16 1.89 3.27 9.56
C MET A 16 2.39 4.25 8.48
N PHE A 17 3.62 4.74 8.63
CA PHE A 17 4.28 5.60 7.64
C PHE A 17 4.58 4.85 6.34
N ASN A 18 5.00 3.58 6.43
CA ASN A 18 5.22 2.73 5.26
C ASN A 18 3.93 2.46 4.50
N LYS A 19 2.82 2.14 5.18
CA LYS A 19 1.53 1.90 4.51
C LYS A 19 1.07 3.10 3.68
N ARG A 20 1.18 4.31 4.23
CA ARG A 20 0.81 5.54 3.52
C ARG A 20 1.68 5.77 2.28
N LYS A 21 2.99 5.56 2.39
CA LYS A 21 3.90 5.70 1.25
C LYS A 21 3.64 4.66 0.16
N ILE A 22 3.36 3.41 0.54
CA ILE A 22 2.98 2.35 -0.41
C ILE A 22 1.69 2.76 -1.12
N TYR A 23 0.69 3.25 -0.39
CA TYR A 23 -0.54 3.77 -0.97
C TYR A 23 -0.28 4.89 -1.97
N GLU A 24 0.49 5.92 -1.60
CA GLU A 24 0.81 7.04 -2.49
C GLU A 24 1.54 6.59 -3.76
N LYS A 25 2.45 5.62 -3.64
CA LYS A 25 3.09 4.97 -4.80
C LYS A 25 2.09 4.24 -5.68
N ILE A 26 1.21 3.43 -5.10
CA ILE A 26 0.18 2.70 -5.85
C ILE A 26 -0.75 3.69 -6.57
N MET A 27 -1.18 4.75 -5.89
CA MET A 27 -2.00 5.83 -6.47
C MET A 27 -1.31 6.55 -7.63
N SER A 28 0.02 6.70 -7.57
CA SER A 28 0.78 7.28 -8.69
C SER A 28 0.87 6.37 -9.91
N LEU A 29 0.61 5.07 -9.77
CA LEU A 29 0.63 4.08 -10.85
C LEU A 29 -0.76 3.80 -11.44
N VAL A 30 -1.77 4.51 -10.94
CA VAL A 30 -3.15 4.35 -11.39
C VAL A 30 -3.26 4.87 -12.81
N ASN A 31 -3.63 3.95 -13.70
CA ASN A 31 -3.99 4.26 -15.06
C ASN A 31 -5.50 4.53 -15.11
N LYS A 32 -5.87 5.63 -15.77
CA LYS A 32 -7.29 5.93 -16.05
C LYS A 32 -7.65 5.36 -17.41
N LYS A 33 -8.63 4.45 -17.45
CA LYS A 33 -9.24 3.99 -18.70
C LYS A 33 -10.24 5.03 -19.20
N GLU A 34 -10.56 4.99 -20.49
CA GLU A 34 -11.52 5.90 -21.14
C GLU A 34 -12.93 5.87 -20.49
N ASN A 35 -13.26 4.82 -19.74
CA ASN A 35 -14.53 4.65 -19.07
C ASN A 35 -14.57 5.19 -17.63
N ASN A 36 -13.67 6.12 -17.28
CA ASN A 36 -13.51 6.68 -15.93
C ASN A 36 -13.14 5.64 -14.84
N GLU A 37 -12.73 4.44 -15.25
CA GLU A 37 -12.25 3.40 -14.35
C GLU A 37 -10.75 3.58 -14.10
N SER A 38 -10.40 3.79 -12.82
CA SER A 38 -9.03 3.80 -12.33
C SER A 38 -8.58 2.37 -12.07
N PHE A 39 -7.49 1.93 -12.68
CA PHE A 39 -6.92 0.61 -12.43
C PHE A 39 -5.40 0.65 -12.36
N VAL A 40 -4.81 -0.28 -11.62
CA VAL A 40 -3.36 -0.41 -11.48
C VAL A 40 -2.99 -1.89 -11.59
N LYS A 41 -1.97 -2.21 -12.38
CA LYS A 41 -1.51 -3.59 -12.52
C LYS A 41 -0.67 -3.98 -11.30
N LEU A 42 -0.91 -5.16 -10.74
CA LEU A 42 -0.10 -5.66 -9.64
C LEU A 42 1.36 -5.80 -10.02
N GLU A 43 1.66 -6.18 -11.26
CA GLU A 43 3.03 -6.24 -11.75
C GLU A 43 3.77 -4.90 -11.64
N ASP A 44 3.12 -3.79 -12.02
CA ASP A 44 3.71 -2.45 -11.90
C ASP A 44 3.90 -2.08 -10.42
N ILE A 45 2.94 -2.41 -9.54
CA ILE A 45 3.10 -2.23 -8.09
C ILE A 45 4.31 -3.02 -7.59
N TRP A 46 4.43 -4.30 -7.96
CA TRP A 46 5.54 -5.14 -7.55
C TRP A 46 6.86 -4.57 -8.04
N ARG A 47 6.93 -4.14 -9.30
CA ARG A 47 8.15 -3.56 -9.89
C ARG A 47 8.57 -2.26 -9.19
N GLU A 48 7.62 -1.40 -8.84
CA GLU A 48 7.87 -0.11 -8.17
C GLU A 48 8.15 -0.21 -6.67
N THR A 49 7.67 -1.27 -6.04
CA THR A 49 7.89 -1.55 -4.61
C THR A 49 9.05 -2.50 -4.37
N GLN A 50 9.56 -3.17 -5.41
CA GLN A 50 10.68 -4.09 -5.35
C GLN A 50 11.93 -3.38 -4.81
N GLY A 51 12.48 -3.90 -3.71
CA GLY A 51 13.66 -3.35 -3.05
C GLY A 51 13.39 -2.17 -2.09
N LEU A 52 12.18 -1.61 -2.09
CA LEU A 52 11.75 -0.57 -1.14
C LEU A 52 10.90 -1.14 0.00
N TYR A 53 10.02 -2.09 -0.32
CA TYR A 53 9.09 -2.69 0.62
C TYR A 53 9.08 -4.21 0.48
N THR A 54 8.71 -4.90 1.55
CA THR A 54 8.51 -6.35 1.47
C THR A 54 7.18 -6.66 0.78
N ARG A 55 7.11 -7.83 0.12
CA ARG A 55 5.88 -8.30 -0.53
C ARG A 55 4.70 -8.29 0.44
N HIS A 56 4.95 -8.73 1.68
CA HIS A 56 3.95 -8.79 2.73
C HIS A 56 3.40 -7.41 3.12
N GLU A 57 4.22 -6.37 3.22
CA GLU A 57 3.76 -5.01 3.52
C GLU A 57 2.85 -4.46 2.43
N VAL A 58 3.20 -4.72 1.17
CA VAL A 58 2.41 -4.28 0.02
C VAL A 58 1.09 -5.05 -0.06
N GLU A 59 1.10 -6.37 0.15
CA GLU A 59 -0.13 -7.18 0.21
C GLU A 59 -1.03 -6.76 1.38
N ASP A 60 -0.47 -6.44 2.55
CA ASP A 60 -1.24 -5.97 3.71
C ASP A 60 -1.94 -4.64 3.40
N VAL A 61 -1.26 -3.71 2.71
CA VAL A 61 -1.85 -2.45 2.23
C VAL A 61 -2.99 -2.74 1.25
N ILE A 62 -2.73 -3.54 0.21
CA ILE A 62 -3.73 -3.92 -0.79
C ILE A 62 -4.96 -4.55 -0.11
N SER A 63 -4.74 -5.51 0.79
CA SER A 63 -5.79 -6.19 1.54
C SER A 63 -6.60 -5.24 2.42
N SER A 64 -5.93 -4.26 3.05
CA SER A 64 -6.59 -3.24 3.87
C SER A 64 -7.54 -2.38 3.04
N PHE A 65 -7.13 -1.95 1.83
CA PHE A 65 -7.96 -1.15 0.94
C PHE A 65 -9.02 -1.96 0.18
N CYS A 66 -8.77 -3.24 -0.08
CA CYS A 66 -9.80 -4.16 -0.56
C CYS A 66 -10.90 -4.37 0.48
N SER A 67 -10.51 -4.45 1.76
CA SER A 67 -11.45 -4.62 2.87
C SER A 67 -12.33 -3.39 3.10
N THR A 68 -11.86 -2.19 2.75
CA THR A 68 -12.68 -0.96 2.78
C THR A 68 -13.61 -0.82 1.57
N GLY A 69 -13.52 -1.72 0.59
CA GLY A 69 -14.31 -1.66 -0.65
C GLY A 69 -13.86 -0.59 -1.64
N THR A 70 -12.76 0.12 -1.33
CA THR A 70 -12.18 1.15 -2.20
C THR A 70 -11.45 0.50 -3.37
N TRP A 71 -10.82 -0.65 -3.14
CA TRP A 71 -10.06 -1.40 -4.15
C TRP A 71 -10.70 -2.76 -4.42
N VAL A 72 -10.66 -3.21 -5.67
CA VAL A 72 -11.12 -4.54 -6.08
C VAL A 72 -10.05 -5.19 -6.92
N ARG A 73 -9.57 -6.34 -6.47
CA ARG A 73 -8.65 -7.17 -7.25
C ARG A 73 -9.45 -7.90 -8.34
N THR A 74 -9.02 -7.75 -9.58
CA THR A 74 -9.59 -8.44 -10.73
C THR A 74 -8.85 -9.75 -10.98
N GLU A 75 -9.46 -10.65 -11.75
CA GLU A 75 -8.85 -11.90 -12.19
C GLU A 75 -7.65 -11.71 -13.13
N ASN A 76 -7.41 -10.50 -13.63
CA ASN A 76 -6.29 -10.16 -14.52
C ASN A 76 -5.05 -9.67 -13.76
N ASP A 77 -4.97 -9.91 -12.45
CA ASP A 77 -3.94 -9.33 -11.57
C ASP A 77 -3.89 -7.78 -11.65
N GLU A 78 -5.06 -7.15 -11.77
CA GLU A 78 -5.22 -5.70 -11.70
C GLU A 78 -6.00 -5.33 -10.45
N ILE A 79 -5.71 -4.17 -9.86
CA ILE A 79 -6.53 -3.56 -8.81
C ILE A 79 -7.33 -2.43 -9.46
N LYS A 80 -8.64 -2.58 -9.52
CA LYS A 80 -9.57 -1.49 -9.82
C LYS A 80 -9.76 -0.65 -8.57
N ILE A 81 -9.71 0.66 -8.74
CA ILE A 81 -9.85 1.64 -7.67
C ILE A 81 -11.12 2.43 -7.96
N PHE A 82 -12.03 2.39 -7.00
CA PHE A 82 -13.29 3.13 -7.03
C PHE A 82 -13.09 4.39 -6.16
N GLU A 83 -13.15 5.56 -6.79
CA GLU A 83 -13.18 6.88 -6.11
C GLU A 83 -14.59 7.19 -5.58
#